data_AF-A0A7J2M785-F1
#
_entry.id   AF-A0A7J2M785-F1
#
_cell.length_a   1.000
_cell.length_b   1.000
_cell.length_c   1.000
_cell.angle_alpha   90.00
_cell.angle_beta   90.00
_cell.angle_gamma   90.00
#
_symmetry.space_group_name_H-M   'P 1'
#
loop_
_entity.id
_entity.type
_entity.pdbx_description
1 polymer ?
#
loop_
_entity_poly.entity_id
_entity_poly.type
_entity_poly.pdbx_seq_one_letter_code
_entity_poly.pdbx_strand_id
1 'polypeptide(L)' 'MKARIIEERCAGCGMCVQVCPQGAIEMVGERKEVEVEKLEERIDMLLERIDNIKSMR' A
#
# COMPACT_ATOMS: atom_id res chain seq x y z
N MET A 1 1.65 -12.51 27.51
CA MET A 1 1.63 -13.56 26.47
C MET A 1 2.66 -13.18 25.40
N LYS A 2 3.43 -14.13 24.86
CA LYS A 2 4.40 -13.86 23.79
C LYS A 2 3.76 -14.20 22.44
N ALA A 3 3.61 -13.21 21.56
CA ALA A 3 3.21 -13.42 20.18
C ALA A 3 4.45 -13.64 19.28
N ARG A 4 4.26 -14.25 18.11
CA ARG A 4 5.30 -14.48 17.11
C ARG A 4 4.76 -14.12 15.73
N ILE A 5 5.58 -13.49 14.91
CA ILE A 5 5.31 -13.24 13.48
C ILE A 5 5.82 -14.45 12.69
N ILE A 6 5.01 -14.91 11.73
CA ILE A 6 5.44 -15.89 10.72
C ILE A 6 5.74 -15.08 9.46
N GLU A 7 7.01 -14.78 9.21
CA GLU A 7 7.45 -13.85 8.17
C GLU A 7 6.97 -14.27 6.78
N GLU A 8 6.92 -15.57 6.50
CA GLU A 8 6.46 -16.11 5.22
C GLU A 8 4.98 -15.83 4.92
N ARG A 9 4.21 -15.43 5.94
CA ARG A 9 2.79 -15.07 5.85
C ARG A 9 2.53 -13.59 6.16
N CYS A 10 3.58 -12.82 6.45
CA CYS A 10 3.44 -11.42 6.80
C CYS A 10 3.15 -10.60 5.54
N ALA A 11 1.99 -9.94 5.50
CA ALA A 11 1.65 -9.02 4.41
C ALA A 11 2.24 -7.60 4.61
N GLY A 12 2.89 -7.33 5.75
CA GLY A 12 3.39 -6.01 6.07
C GLY A 12 2.30 -4.96 6.33
N CYS A 13 1.09 -5.35 6.75
CA CYS A 13 -0.04 -4.44 6.91
C CYS A 13 0.02 -3.53 8.15
N GLY A 14 0.91 -3.83 9.12
CA GLY A 14 1.11 -3.00 10.32
C GLY A 14 0.04 -3.11 11.41
N MET A 15 -1.03 -3.89 11.22
CA MET A 15 -2.11 -4.01 12.22
C MET A 15 -1.60 -4.49 13.59
N CYS A 16 -0.66 -5.44 13.61
CA CYS A 16 -0.04 -5.95 14.83
C CYS A 16 0.71 -4.87 15.63
N VAL A 17 1.36 -3.94 14.94
CA VAL A 17 2.03 -2.79 15.55
C VAL A 17 1.01 -1.85 16.19
N GLN A 18 -0.10 -1.58 15.51
CA GLN A 18 -1.13 -0.67 16.04
C GLN A 18 -1.86 -1.20 17.28
N VAL A 19 -2.11 -2.51 17.35
CA VAL A 19 -2.91 -3.09 18.44
C VAL A 19 -2.06 -3.53 19.64
N CYS A 20 -0.73 -3.58 19.53
CA CYS A 20 0.13 -4.07 20.60
C CYS A 20 0.20 -3.08 21.76
N PRO A 21 -0.38 -3.36 22.94
CA PRO A 21 -0.37 -2.42 24.05
C PRO A 21 1.01 -2.27 24.69
N GLN A 22 1.92 -3.23 24.44
CA GLN A 22 3.29 -3.18 24.94
C GLN A 22 4.26 -2.46 23.99
N GLY A 23 3.85 -2.14 22.75
CA GLY A 23 4.77 -1.62 21.73
C GLY A 23 5.93 -2.57 21.43
N ALA A 24 5.70 -3.88 21.48
CA ALA A 24 6.76 -4.89 21.43
C ALA A 24 7.26 -5.22 20.00
N ILE A 25 6.76 -4.52 18.98
CA ILE A 25 6.98 -4.80 17.56
C ILE A 25 6.98 -3.49 16.79
N GLU A 26 7.86 -3.38 15.80
CA GLU A 26 7.97 -2.22 14.90
C GLU A 26 7.96 -2.66 13.44
N MET A 27 7.48 -1.78 12.55
CA MET A 27 7.61 -1.99 11.11
C MET A 27 9.03 -1.60 10.69
N VAL A 28 9.74 -2.53 10.07
CA VAL A 28 11.06 -2.29 9.47
C VAL A 28 10.92 -2.19 7.95
N GLY A 29 11.46 -1.13 7.37
CA GLY A 29 11.41 -0.88 5.93
C GLY A 29 11.33 0.60 5.58
N GLU A 30 11.88 0.96 4.43
CA GLU A 30 11.81 2.32 3.92
C GLU A 30 10.44 2.59 3.31
N ARG A 31 9.81 3.69 3.72
CA ARG A 31 8.72 4.26 2.91
C ARG A 31 9.35 4.70 1.59
N LYS A 32 9.00 4.01 0.52
CA LYS A 32 9.35 4.49 -0.82
C LYS A 32 8.65 5.84 -1.00
N GLU A 33 9.42 6.89 -1.16
CA GLU A 33 8.89 8.16 -1.65
C GLU A 33 8.26 7.85 -3.01
N VAL A 34 6.98 8.17 -3.12
CA VAL A 34 6.26 7.99 -4.37
C VAL A 34 6.43 9.29 -5.14
N GLU A 35 7.11 9.23 -6.29
CA GLU A 35 7.16 10.34 -7.23
C GLU A 35 5.75 10.59 -7.77
N VAL A 36 5.17 11.73 -7.38
CA VAL A 36 3.79 12.09 -7.71
C VAL A 36 3.63 12.27 -9.22
N GLU A 37 4.64 12.79 -9.91
CA GLU A 37 4.58 13.01 -11.36
C GLU A 37 4.30 11.70 -12.14
N LYS A 38 4.91 10.58 -11.73
CA LYS A 38 4.69 9.27 -12.35
C LYS A 38 3.27 8.73 -12.14
N LEU A 39 2.61 9.11 -11.05
CA LEU A 39 1.21 8.76 -10.81
C LEU A 39 0.28 9.56 -11.72
N GLU A 40 0.55 10.85 -11.89
CA GLU A 40 -0.22 11.75 -12.75
C GLU A 40 -0.24 11.24 -14.20
N GLU A 41 0.92 10.88 -14.76
CA GLU A 41 1.01 10.28 -16.10
C GLU A 41 0.10 9.04 -16.25
N ARG A 42 0.10 8.17 -15.24
CA ARG A 42 -0.70 6.95 -15.25
C ARG A 42 -2.19 7.23 -15.08
N ILE A 43 -2.57 8.26 -14.33
CA ILE A 43 -3.96 8.70 -14.18
C ILE A 43 -4.47 9.21 -15.53
N ASP A 44 -3.69 10.06 -16.21
CA ASP A 44 -4.08 10.62 -17.52
C ASP A 44 -4.33 9.51 -18.54
N MET A 45 -3.44 8.53 -18.63
CA MET A 45 -3.63 7.34 -19.48
C MET A 45 -4.92 6.56 -19.14
N LEU A 46 -5.29 6.47 -17.86
CA LEU A 46 -6.50 5.78 -17.44
C LEU A 46 -7.76 6.60 -17.76
N LEU A 47 -7.70 7.93 -17.61
CA LEU A 47 -8.79 8.82 -17.96
C LEU A 47 -9.10 8.76 -19.45
N GLU A 48 -8.08 8.78 -20.32
CA GLU A 48 -8.26 8.59 -21.76
C GLU A 48 -8.94 7.25 -22.09
N ARG A 49 -8.54 6.16 -21.42
CA ARG A 49 -9.19 4.85 -21.60
C ARG A 49 -10.66 4.90 -21.16
N ILE A 50 -10.96 5.55 -20.05
CA ILE A 50 -12.34 5.70 -19.55
C ILE A 50 -13.18 6.50 -20.55
N ASP A 51 -12.65 7.59 -21.10
CA ASP A 51 -13.36 8.43 -22.06
C ASP A 51 -13.62 7.69 -23.38
N ASN A 52 -12.67 6.88 -23.84
CA ASN A 52 -12.86 5.97 -24.96
C ASN A 52 -13.95 4.91 -24.70
N ILE A 53 -14.04 4.38 -23.48
CA ILE A 53 -15.11 3.43 -23.12
C ILE A 53 -16.47 4.13 -23.08
N LYS A 54 -16.53 5.37 -22.56
CA LYS A 54 -17.76 6.17 -22.54
C LYS A 54 -18.24 6.56 -23.94
N SER A 55 -17.33 6.82 -24.87
CA SER A 55 -17.69 7.17 -26.26
C SER A 55 -18.15 5.96 -27.08
N MET A 56 -17.87 4.73 -26.63
CA MET A 56 -18.37 3.48 -27.20
C MET A 56 -19.75 3.06 -26.67
N ARG A 57 -20.34 3.82 -25.72
CA ARG A 57 -21.62 3.53 -25.09
C ARG A 57 -22.71 4.51 -25.51
#